data_AF-T1H3L6-F1
#
_entry.id   AF-T1H3L6-F1
#
_cell.length_a   1.000
_cell.length_b   1.000
_cell.length_c   1.000
_cell.angle_alpha   90.00
_cell.angle_beta   90.00
_cell.angle_gamma   90.00
#
_symmetry.space_group_name_H-M   'P 1'
#
loop_
_entity.id
_entity.type
_entity.pdbx_description
1 polymer ?
#
loop_
_entity_poly.entity_id
_entity_poly.type
_entity_poly.pdbx_seq_one_letter_code
_entity_poly.pdbx_strand_id
1 'polypeptide(L)'
;MKKTEVVNHEGVKHKVPIFLTKAVAPIPTMYTWVPIQQNFMVDDETVLHNIPYMGDEILEKDKFIEELLDNYNNKVHGENDSSFLDDQDFIQLIEALMDKTNGQDASPKKTTNEIPFPRMVIFDAIAEQFPSKGNAHELKAKYIELTKHQDPERNQICTPNIDGHKAESVSREQTLHSYHLLF
;
A
#
# COMPACT_ATOMS: atom_id res chain seq x y z
N MET A 1 -17.08 50.75 21.11
CA MET A 1 -16.04 49.76 20.75
C MET A 1 -16.44 48.42 21.34
N LYS A 2 -16.64 47.37 20.51
CA LYS A 2 -16.98 46.04 21.04
C LYS A 2 -15.82 45.52 21.88
N LYS A 3 -16.11 44.76 22.94
CA LYS A 3 -15.11 44.19 23.85
C LYS A 3 -15.35 42.69 23.96
N THR A 4 -14.28 41.93 24.05
CA THR A 4 -14.31 40.51 24.37
C THR A 4 -14.03 40.34 25.86
N GLU A 5 -14.65 39.33 26.47
CA GLU A 5 -14.46 38.99 27.88
C GLU A 5 -13.96 37.55 27.97
N VAL A 6 -12.85 37.37 28.68
CA VAL A 6 -12.25 36.06 28.94
C VAL A 6 -12.24 35.84 30.44
N VAL A 7 -12.68 34.66 30.86
CA VAL A 7 -12.64 34.24 32.27
C VAL A 7 -11.50 33.25 32.42
N ASN A 8 -10.56 33.53 33.33
CA ASN A 8 -9.48 32.59 33.63
C ASN A 8 -10.00 31.43 34.51
N HIS A 9 -9.15 30.42 34.77
CA HIS A 9 -9.47 29.27 35.62
C HIS A 9 -9.78 29.65 37.09
N GLU A 10 -9.36 30.84 37.53
CA GLU A 10 -9.62 31.38 38.87
C GLU A 10 -10.91 32.20 38.94
N GLY A 11 -11.66 32.30 37.84
CA GLY A 11 -12.91 33.09 37.77
C GLY A 11 -12.72 34.60 37.56
N VAL A 12 -11.48 35.07 37.37
CA VAL A 12 -11.16 36.48 37.09
C VAL A 12 -11.55 36.82 35.65
N LYS A 13 -12.27 37.95 35.52
CA LYS A 13 -12.79 38.46 34.26
C LYS A 13 -11.85 39.50 33.65
N HIS A 14 -11.35 39.23 32.45
CA HIS A 14 -10.52 40.15 31.67
C HIS A 14 -11.32 40.69 30.49
N LYS A 15 -11.24 42.02 30.26
CA LYS A 15 -11.95 42.70 29.16
C LYS A 15 -10.97 43.38 28.22
N VAL A 16 -11.02 43.02 26.95
CA VAL A 16 -10.09 43.53 25.91
C VAL A 16 -10.91 44.08 24.73
N PRO A 17 -10.50 45.20 24.10
CA PRO A 17 -11.16 45.70 22.89
C PRO A 17 -11.07 44.69 21.73
N ILE A 18 -12.15 44.58 20.95
CA ILE A 18 -12.18 43.81 19.71
C ILE A 18 -11.71 44.69 18.57
N PHE A 19 -10.76 44.18 17.79
CA PHE A 19 -10.34 44.77 16.53
C PHE A 19 -10.97 44.00 15.38
N LEU A 20 -11.75 44.69 14.54
CA LEU A 20 -12.38 44.08 13.38
C LEU A 20 -11.36 43.98 12.24
N THR A 21 -11.09 42.76 11.78
CA THR A 21 -10.33 42.53 10.56
C THR A 21 -11.13 43.02 9.35
N LYS A 22 -10.45 43.65 8.38
CA LYS A 22 -11.11 44.08 7.14
C LYS A 22 -11.66 42.87 6.40
N ALA A 23 -12.84 43.02 5.80
CA ALA A 23 -13.42 41.97 4.96
C ALA A 23 -12.56 41.76 3.71
N VAL A 24 -12.28 40.50 3.38
CA VAL A 24 -11.56 40.07 2.18
C VAL A 24 -12.52 39.22 1.35
N ALA A 25 -12.53 39.42 0.03
CA ALA A 25 -13.36 38.62 -0.86
C ALA A 25 -12.85 37.16 -0.92
N PRO A 26 -13.71 36.16 -0.70
CA PRO A 26 -13.30 34.76 -0.80
C PRO A 26 -13.09 34.36 -2.26
N ILE A 27 -12.13 33.45 -2.49
CA ILE A 27 -12.00 32.76 -3.77
C ILE A 27 -12.93 31.54 -3.81
N PRO A 28 -13.39 31.10 -4.99
CA PRO A 28 -14.15 29.86 -5.13
C PRO A 28 -13.35 28.64 -4.64
N THR A 29 -14.07 27.64 -4.10
CA THR A 29 -13.48 26.35 -3.73
C THR A 29 -13.03 25.60 -4.98
N MET A 30 -11.76 25.18 -4.99
CA MET A 30 -11.16 24.41 -6.08
C MET A 30 -10.21 23.37 -5.51
N TYR A 31 -10.31 22.13 -6.00
CA TYR A 31 -9.36 21.07 -5.68
C TYR A 31 -8.16 21.13 -6.62
N THR A 32 -7.01 20.68 -6.13
CA THR A 32 -5.80 20.62 -6.94
C THR A 32 -5.93 19.49 -7.95
N TRP A 33 -5.56 19.77 -9.20
CA TRP A 33 -5.51 18.80 -10.29
C TRP A 33 -4.21 19.01 -11.07
N VAL A 34 -3.73 17.96 -11.75
CA VAL A 34 -2.48 18.00 -12.53
C VAL A 34 -2.82 18.26 -14.01
N PRO A 35 -2.18 19.25 -14.67
CA PRO A 35 -2.40 19.48 -16.09
C PRO A 35 -1.80 18.36 -16.94
N ILE A 36 -2.59 17.85 -17.89
CA ILE A 36 -2.18 16.77 -18.80
C ILE A 36 -2.21 17.26 -20.26
N GLN A 37 -1.22 16.82 -21.07
CA GLN A 37 -1.19 17.09 -22.52
C GLN A 37 -1.85 15.97 -23.34
N GLN A 38 -1.91 14.77 -22.80
CA GLN A 38 -2.54 13.60 -23.39
C GLN A 38 -3.27 12.81 -22.30
N ASN A 39 -4.26 12.01 -22.70
CA ASN A 39 -4.98 11.15 -21.78
C ASN A 39 -4.05 10.08 -21.20
N PHE A 40 -4.21 9.80 -19.91
CA PHE A 40 -3.46 8.76 -19.22
C PHE A 40 -4.39 7.57 -18.94
N MET A 41 -3.90 6.36 -19.19
CA MET A 41 -4.64 5.14 -18.85
C MET A 41 -4.43 4.85 -17.36
N VAL A 42 -5.52 4.66 -16.62
CA VAL A 42 -5.50 4.41 -15.16
C VAL A 42 -6.21 3.08 -14.90
N ASP A 43 -5.60 2.24 -14.09
CA ASP A 43 -6.20 0.97 -13.64
C ASP A 43 -7.31 1.21 -12.63
N ASP A 44 -8.29 0.31 -12.57
CA ASP A 44 -9.42 0.43 -11.65
C ASP A 44 -8.97 0.31 -10.18
N GLU A 45 -9.44 1.23 -9.34
CA GLU A 45 -9.23 1.18 -7.89
C GLU A 45 -10.06 0.05 -7.27
N THR A 46 -9.41 -0.92 -6.62
CA THR A 46 -10.08 -2.08 -5.99
C THR A 46 -10.24 -1.95 -4.47
N VAL A 47 -9.66 -0.91 -3.87
CA VAL A 47 -9.64 -0.63 -2.43
C VAL A 47 -9.91 0.85 -2.21
N LEU A 48 -10.79 1.16 -1.26
CA LEU A 48 -11.12 2.54 -0.90
C LEU A 48 -10.04 3.12 0.03
N HIS A 49 -9.29 4.12 -0.45
CA HIS A 49 -8.19 4.71 0.32
C HIS A 49 -8.65 5.72 1.38
N ASN A 50 -9.76 6.42 1.16
CA ASN A 50 -10.27 7.44 2.06
C ASN A 50 -11.80 7.43 2.09
N ILE A 51 -12.39 7.66 3.26
CA ILE A 51 -13.83 7.93 3.40
C ILE A 51 -14.03 9.45 3.36
N PRO A 52 -14.79 10.00 2.39
CA PRO A 52 -15.03 11.43 2.31
C PRO A 52 -15.72 11.96 3.58
N TYR A 53 -15.11 12.95 4.24
CA TYR A 53 -15.74 13.62 5.38
C TYR A 53 -16.82 14.59 4.90
N MET A 54 -18.07 14.30 5.26
CA MET A 54 -19.24 15.10 4.86
C MET A 54 -19.71 16.09 5.93
N GLY A 55 -19.02 16.15 7.06
CA GLY A 55 -19.44 16.94 8.22
C GLY A 55 -20.20 16.11 9.25
N ASP A 56 -19.93 16.38 10.53
CA ASP A 56 -20.58 15.73 11.67
C ASP A 56 -22.11 15.83 11.65
N GLU A 57 -22.66 16.88 11.05
CA GLU A 57 -24.10 17.11 10.95
C GLU A 57 -24.81 16.15 9.97
N ILE A 58 -24.06 15.50 9.07
CA ILE A 58 -24.58 14.61 8.02
C ILE A 58 -24.41 13.13 8.40
N LEU A 59 -23.52 12.84 9.35
CA LEU A 59 -23.11 11.49 9.77
C LEU A 59 -24.25 10.61 10.30
N GLU A 60 -25.35 11.18 10.82
CA GLU A 60 -26.46 10.40 11.40
C GLU A 60 -27.42 9.77 10.38
N LYS A 61 -27.29 10.04 9.07
CA LYS A 61 -28.35 9.73 8.08
C LYS A 61 -28.02 8.70 7.00
N ASP A 62 -26.79 8.27 6.83
CA ASP A 62 -26.37 7.92 5.48
C ASP A 62 -26.15 6.43 5.21
N LYS A 63 -27.21 5.82 4.66
CA LYS A 63 -27.16 4.66 3.74
C LYS A 63 -26.09 4.83 2.64
N PHE A 64 -25.72 6.06 2.30
CA PHE A 64 -24.67 6.37 1.35
C PHE A 64 -23.31 5.76 1.73
N ILE A 65 -22.91 5.82 3.01
CA ILE A 65 -21.61 5.27 3.42
C ILE A 65 -21.61 3.75 3.27
N GLU A 66 -22.69 3.08 3.64
CA GLU A 66 -22.84 1.63 3.45
C GLU A 66 -22.77 1.26 1.95
N GLU A 67 -23.51 1.96 1.08
CA GLU A 67 -23.48 1.74 -0.37
C GLU A 67 -22.08 2.02 -0.97
N LEU A 68 -21.35 3.01 -0.45
CA LEU A 68 -19.98 3.30 -0.85
C LEU A 68 -19.05 2.15 -0.48
N LEU A 69 -19.14 1.62 0.74
CA LEU A 69 -18.32 0.51 1.19
C LEU A 69 -18.61 -0.78 0.41
N ASP A 70 -19.88 -1.06 0.11
CA ASP A 70 -20.30 -2.22 -0.67
C ASP A 70 -19.70 -2.23 -2.08
N ASN A 71 -19.59 -1.06 -2.74
CA ASN A 71 -18.95 -0.96 -4.06
C ASN A 71 -17.47 -1.39 -4.04
N TYR A 72 -16.79 -1.25 -2.90
CA TYR A 72 -15.41 -1.67 -2.69
C TYR A 72 -15.30 -3.01 -1.93
N ASN A 73 -16.38 -3.79 -1.84
CA ASN A 73 -16.44 -5.04 -1.07
C ASN A 73 -15.96 -4.87 0.39
N ASN A 74 -16.27 -3.72 1.01
CA ASN A 74 -15.82 -3.33 2.35
C ASN A 74 -14.27 -3.32 2.50
N LYS A 75 -13.52 -3.18 1.40
CA LYS A 75 -12.06 -3.03 1.44
C LYS A 75 -11.71 -1.56 1.62
N VAL A 76 -11.59 -1.12 2.87
CA VAL A 76 -11.11 0.22 3.22
C VAL A 76 -9.68 0.15 3.71
N HIS A 77 -8.86 1.10 3.27
CA HIS A 77 -7.52 1.29 3.79
C HIS A 77 -7.60 1.69 5.28
N GLY A 78 -7.04 0.84 6.17
CA GLY A 78 -6.89 1.15 7.59
C GLY A 78 -7.96 0.59 8.53
N GLU A 79 -8.97 -0.14 8.05
CA GLU A 79 -10.02 -0.72 8.92
C GLU A 79 -9.52 -1.93 9.73
N ASN A 80 -8.50 -2.63 9.24
CA ASN A 80 -7.85 -3.70 10.00
C ASN A 80 -6.71 -3.11 10.84
N ASP A 81 -6.95 -2.97 12.14
CA ASP A 81 -5.97 -2.66 13.20
C ASP A 81 -4.81 -3.67 13.31
N SER A 82 -4.69 -4.65 12.41
CA SER A 82 -3.42 -5.35 12.12
C SER A 82 -2.40 -4.46 11.37
N SER A 83 -2.57 -3.13 11.51
CA SER A 83 -1.73 -2.01 11.10
C SER A 83 -0.27 -2.19 11.51
N PHE A 84 0.48 -2.83 10.63
CA PHE A 84 1.76 -2.39 10.06
C PHE A 84 2.58 -3.63 9.75
N LEU A 85 2.22 -4.32 8.66
CA LEU A 85 3.11 -5.30 8.07
C LEU A 85 3.99 -4.55 7.06
N ASP A 86 5.16 -4.12 7.52
CA ASP A 86 6.19 -3.61 6.63
C ASP A 86 6.85 -4.75 5.85
N ASP A 87 7.73 -4.39 4.91
CA ASP A 87 8.38 -5.39 4.07
C ASP A 87 9.34 -6.30 4.86
N GLN A 88 9.86 -5.86 6.01
CA GLN A 88 10.74 -6.66 6.88
C GLN A 88 9.95 -7.64 7.75
N ASP A 89 8.89 -7.15 8.38
CA ASP A 89 7.94 -7.92 9.18
C ASP A 89 7.23 -8.96 8.31
N PHE A 90 6.93 -8.64 7.05
CA PHE A 90 6.39 -9.58 6.09
C PHE A 90 7.32 -10.77 5.83
N ILE A 91 8.61 -10.52 5.60
CA ILE A 91 9.61 -11.57 5.37
C ILE A 91 9.76 -12.43 6.62
N GLN A 92 9.92 -11.80 7.79
CA GLN A 92 10.04 -12.51 9.07
C GLN A 92 8.81 -13.35 9.39
N LEU A 93 7.61 -12.86 9.08
CA LEU A 93 6.38 -13.62 9.25
C LEU A 93 6.38 -14.87 8.38
N ILE A 94 6.76 -14.76 7.11
CA ILE A 94 6.83 -15.90 6.19
C ILE A 94 7.87 -16.92 6.68
N GLU A 95 9.06 -16.47 7.07
CA GLU A 95 10.11 -17.35 7.62
C GLU A 95 9.64 -18.08 8.87
N ALA A 96 9.02 -17.37 9.83
CA ALA A 96 8.48 -17.98 11.04
C ALA A 96 7.34 -18.99 10.76
N LEU A 97 6.51 -18.74 9.75
CA LEU A 97 5.45 -19.66 9.34
C LEU A 97 6.01 -20.89 8.61
N MET A 98 7.10 -20.76 7.86
CA MET A 98 7.82 -21.90 7.28
C MET A 98 8.36 -22.83 8.37
N ASP A 99 8.97 -22.28 9.43
CA ASP A 99 9.49 -23.10 10.54
C ASP A 99 8.39 -23.88 11.26
N LYS A 100 7.22 -23.27 11.46
CA LYS A 100 6.08 -23.93 12.12
C LYS A 100 5.42 -25.01 11.26
N THR A 101 5.34 -24.80 9.96
CA THR A 101 4.73 -25.77 9.02
C THR A 101 5.64 -26.95 8.73
N ASN A 102 6.96 -26.76 8.76
CA ASN A 102 7.95 -27.85 8.61
C ASN A 102 8.07 -28.73 9.87
N GLY A 103 7.64 -28.25 11.04
CA GLY A 103 7.68 -29.01 12.30
C GLY A 103 6.60 -30.08 12.46
N GLN A 104 5.58 -30.13 11.59
CA GLN A 104 4.49 -31.12 11.66
C GLN A 104 4.71 -32.35 10.77
N ASP A 105 5.63 -32.28 9.79
CA ASP A 105 5.98 -33.40 8.93
C ASP A 105 7.38 -33.95 9.32
N ALA A 106 7.41 -34.91 10.25
CA ALA A 106 8.62 -35.65 10.58
C ALA A 106 9.10 -36.49 9.38
N SER A 107 9.99 -35.92 8.55
CA SER A 107 10.83 -36.67 7.61
C SER A 107 12.23 -36.03 7.53
N PRO A 108 13.31 -36.84 7.38
CA PRO A 108 14.65 -36.44 7.77
C PRO A 108 15.24 -35.38 6.83
N LYS A 109 15.86 -34.38 7.46
CA LYS A 109 16.66 -33.29 6.88
C LYS A 109 17.47 -33.79 5.67
N LYS A 110 17.09 -33.33 4.46
CA LYS A 110 18.00 -33.33 3.32
C LYS A 110 18.98 -32.16 3.51
N THR A 111 20.25 -32.53 3.56
CA THR A 111 21.42 -31.67 3.55
C THR A 111 21.51 -30.90 2.22
N THR A 112 20.89 -29.74 2.15
CA THR A 112 21.21 -28.67 1.19
C THR A 112 20.95 -27.35 1.91
N ASN A 113 21.88 -26.40 1.84
CA ASN A 113 21.81 -25.09 2.49
C ASN A 113 20.80 -24.14 1.81
N GLU A 114 19.69 -24.67 1.32
CA GLU A 114 18.67 -23.93 0.57
C GLU A 114 17.39 -23.93 1.41
N ILE A 115 16.99 -22.74 1.86
CA ILE A 115 15.72 -22.53 2.56
C ILE A 115 14.60 -22.86 1.56
N PRO A 116 13.75 -23.88 1.82
CA PRO A 116 12.72 -24.27 0.87
C PRO A 116 11.73 -23.12 0.66
N PHE A 117 11.31 -22.89 -0.59
CA PHE A 117 10.37 -21.82 -0.93
C PHE A 117 9.03 -21.98 -0.17
N PRO A 118 8.43 -20.91 0.36
CA PRO A 118 7.20 -21.00 1.13
C PRO A 118 6.03 -21.62 0.32
N ARG A 119 5.25 -22.50 0.96
CA ARG A 119 4.07 -23.11 0.34
C ARG A 119 2.97 -22.06 0.09
N MET A 120 2.17 -22.22 -0.97
CA MET A 120 1.06 -21.31 -1.29
C MET A 120 0.09 -21.09 -0.12
N VAL A 121 -0.15 -22.14 0.68
CA VAL A 121 -1.02 -22.09 1.87
C VAL A 121 -0.63 -20.99 2.85
N ILE A 122 0.66 -20.65 2.94
CA ILE A 122 1.15 -19.54 3.78
C ILE A 122 0.70 -18.20 3.22
N PHE A 123 0.83 -17.99 1.91
CA PHE A 123 0.40 -16.76 1.24
C PHE A 123 -1.12 -16.60 1.23
N ASP A 124 -1.86 -17.70 1.09
CA ASP A 124 -3.32 -17.71 1.17
C ASP A 124 -3.78 -17.25 2.57
N ALA A 125 -3.18 -17.80 3.63
CA ALA A 125 -3.50 -17.41 5.00
C ALA A 125 -3.12 -15.95 5.32
N ILE A 126 -1.99 -15.46 4.80
CA ILE A 126 -1.59 -14.06 4.97
C ILE A 126 -2.52 -13.13 4.19
N ALA A 127 -2.94 -13.48 2.97
CA ALA A 127 -3.88 -12.66 2.19
C ALA A 127 -5.25 -12.57 2.88
N GLU A 128 -5.69 -13.63 3.56
CA GLU A 128 -6.92 -13.63 4.35
C GLU A 128 -6.79 -12.75 5.60
N GLN A 129 -5.66 -12.80 6.30
CA GLN A 129 -5.43 -11.98 7.51
C GLN A 129 -5.08 -10.52 7.20
N PHE A 130 -4.53 -10.24 6.01
CA PHE A 130 -4.16 -8.91 5.53
C PHE A 130 -4.76 -8.62 4.14
N PRO A 131 -6.10 -8.44 4.02
CA PRO A 131 -6.76 -8.18 2.74
C PRO A 131 -6.27 -6.92 2.01
N SER A 132 -5.71 -5.95 2.75
CA SER A 132 -5.16 -4.70 2.21
C SER A 132 -3.83 -4.88 1.48
N LYS A 133 -3.12 -6.00 1.67
CA LYS A 133 -1.80 -6.25 1.08
C LYS A 133 -1.86 -6.97 -0.28
N GLY A 134 -3.05 -7.27 -0.76
CA GLY A 134 -3.26 -7.92 -2.06
C GLY A 134 -3.62 -9.41 -1.94
N ASN A 135 -3.73 -10.08 -3.08
CA ASN A 135 -4.02 -11.51 -3.15
C ASN A 135 -2.77 -12.38 -2.91
N ALA A 136 -2.95 -13.68 -2.70
CA ALA A 136 -1.85 -14.60 -2.41
C ALA A 136 -0.78 -14.65 -3.52
N HIS A 137 -1.18 -14.45 -4.79
CA HIS A 137 -0.24 -14.42 -5.92
C HIS A 137 0.60 -13.15 -5.94
N GLU A 138 0.00 -11.99 -5.63
CA GLU A 138 0.68 -10.72 -5.46
C GLU A 138 1.65 -10.77 -4.28
N LEU A 139 1.23 -11.33 -3.14
CA LEU A 139 2.10 -11.53 -1.97
C LEU A 139 3.27 -12.45 -2.28
N LYS A 140 3.06 -13.52 -3.06
CA LYS A 140 4.14 -14.39 -3.53
C LYS A 140 5.11 -13.64 -4.44
N ALA A 141 4.61 -12.88 -5.41
CA ALA A 141 5.43 -12.10 -6.32
C ALA A 141 6.24 -11.04 -5.56
N LYS A 142 5.62 -10.41 -4.55
CA LYS A 142 6.25 -9.45 -3.64
C LYS A 142 7.33 -10.10 -2.78
N TYR A 143 7.06 -11.26 -2.16
CA TYR A 143 8.05 -12.01 -1.38
C TYR A 143 9.26 -12.37 -2.24
N ILE A 144 9.01 -12.88 -3.46
CA ILE A 144 10.03 -13.13 -4.46
C ILE A 144 10.85 -11.86 -4.70
N GLU A 145 10.21 -10.73 -4.96
CA GLU A 145 10.89 -9.47 -5.24
C GLU A 145 11.77 -8.98 -4.09
N LEU A 146 11.27 -9.07 -2.86
CA LEU A 146 12.00 -8.68 -1.67
C LEU A 146 13.17 -9.62 -1.36
N THR A 147 13.02 -10.92 -1.68
CA THR A 147 14.06 -11.95 -1.48
C THR A 147 14.97 -12.14 -2.69
N LYS A 148 14.76 -11.41 -3.80
CA LYS A 148 15.63 -11.47 -5.01
C LYS A 148 17.11 -11.21 -4.73
N HIS A 149 17.46 -10.56 -3.61
CA HIS A 149 18.86 -10.40 -3.20
C HIS A 149 19.53 -11.69 -2.71
N GLN A 150 18.77 -12.76 -2.46
CA GLN A 150 19.27 -14.03 -1.93
C GLN A 150 19.31 -15.18 -2.96
N ASP A 151 18.80 -14.97 -4.18
CA ASP A 151 18.74 -16.01 -5.22
C ASP A 151 19.63 -15.65 -6.43
N PRO A 152 20.87 -16.20 -6.48
CA PRO A 152 21.78 -16.01 -7.62
C PRO A 152 21.28 -16.61 -8.93
N GLU A 153 20.30 -17.54 -8.91
CA GLU A 153 19.85 -18.27 -10.10
C GLU A 153 18.67 -17.59 -10.83
N ARG A 154 18.07 -16.55 -10.25
CA ARG A 154 16.87 -15.92 -10.83
C ARG A 154 17.15 -14.74 -11.78
N ASN A 155 18.22 -14.83 -12.56
CA ASN A 155 18.52 -13.92 -13.68
C ASN A 155 18.36 -14.60 -15.05
N GLN A 156 17.32 -15.43 -15.26
CA GLN A 156 17.15 -16.10 -16.57
C GLN A 156 16.38 -15.28 -17.62
N ILE A 157 15.79 -14.12 -17.27
CA ILE A 157 15.02 -13.29 -18.23
C ILE A 157 15.48 -11.81 -18.23
N CYS A 158 16.69 -11.54 -17.77
CA CYS A 158 17.31 -10.23 -17.95
C CYS A 158 18.54 -10.41 -18.82
N THR A 159 18.38 -10.16 -20.13
CA THR A 159 19.54 -10.12 -21.03
C THR A 159 20.46 -8.99 -20.57
N PRO A 160 21.74 -9.27 -20.23
CA PRO A 160 22.66 -8.24 -19.80
C PRO A 160 22.87 -7.20 -20.90
N ASN A 161 23.21 -5.97 -20.52
CA ASN A 161 23.52 -4.92 -21.48
C ASN A 161 24.66 -5.37 -22.42
N ILE A 162 24.41 -5.32 -23.73
CA ILE A 162 25.37 -5.68 -24.77
C ILE A 162 26.64 -4.83 -24.73
N ASP A 163 26.54 -3.58 -24.26
CA ASP A 163 27.68 -2.65 -24.14
C ASP A 163 28.39 -2.75 -22.78
N GLY A 164 27.94 -3.65 -21.89
CA GLY A 164 28.44 -3.78 -20.52
C GLY A 164 29.57 -4.79 -20.35
N HIS A 165 30.35 -4.64 -19.28
CA HIS A 165 31.39 -5.62 -18.89
C HIS A 165 30.82 -7.02 -18.53
N LYS A 166 29.52 -7.12 -18.26
CA LYS A 166 28.79 -8.36 -17.99
C LYS A 166 28.03 -8.89 -19.23
N ALA A 167 28.39 -8.43 -20.43
CA ALA A 167 27.76 -8.87 -21.66
C ALA A 167 27.91 -10.39 -21.84
N GLU A 168 26.84 -11.04 -22.27
CA GLU A 168 26.77 -12.48 -22.48
C GLU A 168 26.28 -12.77 -23.90
N SER A 169 26.78 -13.86 -24.48
CA SER A 169 26.36 -14.31 -25.80
C SER A 169 25.01 -15.04 -25.69
N VAL A 170 23.92 -14.32 -25.91
CA VAL A 170 22.54 -14.84 -25.88
C VAL A 170 21.93 -14.93 -27.28
N SER A 171 20.78 -15.60 -27.42
CA SER A 171 20.07 -15.66 -28.71
C SER A 171 19.50 -14.30 -29.12
N ARG A 172 19.21 -14.12 -30.41
CA ARG A 172 18.56 -12.90 -30.92
C ARG A 172 17.22 -12.64 -30.23
N GLU A 173 16.42 -13.69 -30.02
CA GLU A 173 15.12 -13.60 -29.37
C GLU A 173 15.25 -13.10 -27.92
N GLN A 174 16.27 -13.57 -27.19
CA GLN A 174 16.55 -13.11 -25.83
C GLN A 174 17.03 -11.66 -25.80
N THR A 175 17.90 -11.25 -26.74
CA THR A 175 18.35 -9.85 -26.84
C THR A 175 17.22 -8.87 -27.11
N LEU A 176 16.25 -9.25 -27.95
CA LEU A 176 15.16 -8.38 -28.36
C LEU A 176 13.88 -8.56 -27.53
N HIS A 177 13.90 -9.45 -26.52
CA HIS A 177 12.70 -9.80 -25.75
C HIS A 177 12.05 -8.58 -25.10
N SER A 178 12.82 -7.75 -24.39
CA SER A 178 12.31 -6.55 -23.74
C SER A 178 11.76 -5.52 -24.72
N TYR A 179 12.40 -5.37 -25.89
CA TYR A 179 11.95 -4.45 -26.93
C TYR A 179 10.61 -4.89 -27.52
N HIS A 180 10.44 -6.18 -27.86
CA HIS A 180 9.18 -6.68 -28.43
C HIS A 180 8.02 -6.74 -27.44
N LEU A 181 8.31 -6.82 -26.13
CA LEU A 181 7.27 -6.93 -25.11
C LEU A 181 6.73 -5.55 -24.67
N LEU A 182 7.60 -4.53 -24.65
CA LEU A 182 7.28 -3.21 -24.06
C LEU A 182 6.96 -2.12 -25.10
N PHE A 183 7.28 -2.34 -26.38
CA PHE A 183 7.05 -1.40 -27.48
C PHE A 183 6.31 -2.07 -28.64
#